data_AF-A0A940P578-F1
#
_entry.id   AF-A0A940P578-F1
#
_cell.length_a   1.000
_cell.length_b   1.000
_cell.length_c   1.000
_cell.angle_alpha   90.00
_cell.angle_beta   90.00
_cell.angle_gamma   90.00
#
_symmetry.space_group_name_H-M   'P 1'
#
loop_
_entity.id
_entity.type
_entity.pdbx_description
1 polymer ?
#
loop_
_entity_poly.entity_id
_entity_poly.type
_entity_poly.pdbx_seq_one_letter_code
_entity_poly.pdbx_strand_id
1 'polypeptide(L)'
;MKKHLWTYFLNVMFSFGLTTAFLTVIIILVGDTIKGETGMTLLGSEGIPTAFLLQFLIADMIVMALRKLFLSDLCIRNMKPSPRVILFLVSSLLTMTCFILVCGWFPTCGLLVFIPCSVCAIILNAMRLFRSEAANNKALADALTKYKSDHAS
;
A
#
# COMPACT_ATOMS: atom_id res chain seq x y z
N MET A 1 -10.86 1.50 -23.50
CA MET A 1 -9.47 1.42 -22.99
C MET A 1 -8.93 2.76 -22.49
N LYS A 2 -9.04 3.87 -23.26
CA LYS A 2 -8.50 5.20 -22.88
C LYS A 2 -8.97 5.73 -21.51
N LYS A 3 -10.26 5.59 -21.18
CA LYS A 3 -10.81 5.99 -19.86
C LYS A 3 -10.11 5.28 -18.69
N HIS A 4 -9.79 3.99 -18.85
CA HIS A 4 -9.19 3.19 -17.78
C HIS A 4 -7.71 3.53 -17.53
N LEU A 5 -7.00 3.96 -18.58
CA LEU A 5 -5.62 4.46 -18.46
C LEU A 5 -5.60 5.85 -17.82
N TRP A 6 -6.54 6.72 -18.21
CA TRP A 6 -6.67 8.06 -17.63
C TRP A 6 -6.99 8.01 -16.13
N THR A 7 -7.97 7.19 -15.72
CA THR A 7 -8.28 7.00 -14.30
C THR A 7 -7.10 6.42 -13.51
N TYR A 8 -6.32 5.52 -14.11
CA TYR A 8 -5.11 5.01 -13.47
C TYR A 8 -4.06 6.11 -13.28
N PHE A 9 -3.77 6.88 -14.32
CA PHE A 9 -2.83 8.00 -14.26
C PHE A 9 -3.24 9.04 -13.20
N LEU A 10 -4.52 9.42 -13.16
CA LEU A 10 -5.04 10.33 -12.15
C LEU A 10 -4.85 9.78 -10.73
N ASN A 11 -5.12 8.49 -10.51
CA ASN A 11 -4.95 7.87 -9.20
C ASN A 11 -3.48 7.86 -8.75
N VAL A 12 -2.54 7.59 -9.67
CA VAL A 12 -1.10 7.67 -9.39
C VAL A 12 -0.73 9.12 -9.05
N MET A 13 -1.07 10.08 -9.91
CA MET A 13 -0.74 11.49 -9.66
C MET A 13 -1.32 12.01 -8.34
N PHE A 14 -2.54 11.59 -7.99
CA PHE A 14 -3.17 11.95 -6.72
C PHE A 14 -2.45 11.31 -5.52
N SER A 15 -2.11 10.01 -5.61
CA SER A 15 -1.35 9.29 -4.59
C SER A 15 0.01 9.93 -4.35
N PHE A 16 0.77 10.10 -5.43
CA PHE A 16 2.08 10.75 -5.44
C PHE A 16 2.02 12.18 -4.91
N GLY A 17 1.07 12.99 -5.37
CA GLY A 17 0.92 14.39 -4.95
C GLY A 17 0.60 14.51 -3.46
N LEU A 18 -0.35 13.71 -2.96
CA LEU A 18 -0.73 13.70 -1.56
C LEU A 18 0.43 13.27 -0.66
N THR A 19 1.10 12.17 -1.01
CA THR A 19 2.23 11.66 -0.24
C THR A 19 3.43 12.61 -0.27
N THR A 20 3.75 13.18 -1.43
CA THR A 20 4.82 14.19 -1.54
C THR A 20 4.50 15.43 -0.72
N ALA A 21 3.25 15.89 -0.69
CA ALA A 21 2.85 17.01 0.18
C ALA A 21 3.07 16.69 1.67
N PHE A 22 2.70 15.49 2.12
CA PHE A 22 2.98 15.04 3.48
C PHE A 22 4.49 14.98 3.77
N LEU A 23 5.29 14.43 2.84
CA LEU A 23 6.74 14.36 2.99
C LEU A 23 7.38 15.75 3.06
N THR A 24 6.90 16.71 2.28
CA THR A 24 7.36 18.10 2.32
C THR A 24 7.09 18.73 3.69
N VAL A 25 5.90 18.52 4.27
CA VAL A 25 5.61 19.02 5.63
C VAL A 25 6.56 18.40 6.65
N ILE A 26 6.83 17.10 6.57
CA ILE A 26 7.77 16.42 7.47
C ILE A 26 9.19 16.99 7.34
N ILE A 27 9.66 17.23 6.11
CA ILE A 27 10.99 17.80 5.85
C ILE A 27 11.10 19.23 6.35
N ILE A 28 10.06 20.05 6.22
CA ILE A 28 10.06 21.41 6.78
C ILE A 28 10.17 21.37 8.31
N LEU A 29 9.53 20.41 8.96
CA LEU A 29 9.52 20.30 10.43
C LEU A 29 10.79 19.68 11.01
N VAL A 30 11.39 18.70 10.34
CA VAL A 30 12.44 17.84 10.91
C VAL A 30 13.68 17.76 10.02
N GLY A 31 13.62 18.18 8.75
CA GLY A 31 14.63 17.93 7.74
C GLY A 31 16.03 18.46 8.08
N ASP A 32 16.14 19.62 8.73
CA ASP A 32 17.44 20.17 9.14
C ASP A 32 18.10 19.37 10.26
N THR A 33 17.30 18.76 11.14
CA THR A 33 17.79 17.91 12.24
C THR A 33 18.39 16.61 11.74
N ILE A 34 17.90 16.09 10.60
CA ILE A 34 18.31 14.81 10.00
C ILE A 34 18.96 15.01 8.62
N LYS A 35 19.55 16.18 8.39
CA LYS A 35 20.13 16.57 7.10
C LYS A 35 21.27 15.63 6.72
N GLY A 36 21.19 15.06 5.51
CA GLY A 36 22.23 14.16 4.99
C GLY A 36 22.22 12.74 5.55
N GLU A 37 21.32 12.40 6.49
CA GLU A 37 21.20 11.03 7.00
C GLU A 37 20.55 10.07 5.98
N THR A 38 19.76 10.60 5.05
CA THR A 38 19.03 9.82 4.05
C THR A 38 19.05 10.46 2.68
N GLY A 39 18.82 9.65 1.65
CA GLY A 39 18.59 10.15 0.29
C GLY A 39 17.38 11.09 0.17
N MET A 40 16.44 11.07 1.13
CA MET A 40 15.29 11.97 1.18
C MET A 40 15.62 13.31 1.86
N THR A 41 16.54 13.32 2.83
CA THR A 41 16.88 14.48 3.68
C THR A 41 18.19 15.14 3.28
N LEU A 42 18.72 14.80 2.11
CA LEU A 42 20.00 15.34 1.62
C LEU A 42 20.03 16.87 1.59
N LEU A 43 18.90 17.50 1.22
CA LEU A 43 18.77 18.96 1.17
C LEU A 43 18.33 19.59 2.51
N GLY A 44 17.94 18.80 3.51
CA GLY A 44 17.35 19.34 4.75
C GLY A 44 16.01 20.04 4.47
N SER A 45 15.73 21.15 5.15
CA SER A 45 14.49 21.94 4.97
C SER A 45 14.38 22.64 3.61
N GLU A 46 15.46 22.67 2.81
CA GLU A 46 15.48 23.26 1.46
C GLU A 46 14.61 22.48 0.45
N GLY A 47 14.21 21.24 0.78
CA GLY A 47 13.20 20.50 0.04
C GLY A 47 13.58 19.04 -0.22
N ILE A 48 12.77 18.38 -1.07
CA ILE A 48 13.01 16.98 -1.45
C ILE A 48 13.95 16.95 -2.67
N PRO A 49 15.01 16.14 -2.64
CA PRO A 49 15.87 15.93 -3.81
C PRO A 49 15.08 15.47 -5.04
N THR A 50 15.34 16.06 -6.19
CA THR A 50 14.67 15.71 -7.45
C THR A 50 14.85 14.24 -7.84
N ALA A 51 16.02 13.67 -7.53
CA ALA A 51 16.29 12.25 -7.70
C ALA A 51 15.34 11.37 -6.86
N PHE A 52 15.09 11.74 -5.60
CA PHE A 52 14.15 11.03 -4.73
C PHE A 52 12.72 11.12 -5.27
N LEU A 53 12.29 12.31 -5.72
CA LEU A 53 10.96 12.48 -6.31
C LEU A 53 10.72 11.56 -7.52
N LEU A 54 11.70 11.45 -8.42
CA LEU A 54 11.61 10.56 -9.58
C LEU A 54 11.55 9.09 -9.18
N GLN A 55 12.42 8.67 -8.24
CA GLN A 55 12.41 7.30 -7.73
C GLN A 55 11.07 6.97 -7.04
N PHE A 56 10.55 7.91 -6.24
CA PHE A 56 9.30 7.78 -5.53
C PHE A 56 8.10 7.70 -6.49
N LEU A 57 8.12 8.48 -7.57
CA LEU A 57 7.11 8.40 -8.62
C LEU A 57 7.09 7.01 -9.31
N ILE A 58 8.26 6.46 -9.60
CA ILE A 58 8.38 5.11 -10.18
C ILE A 58 7.85 4.07 -9.20
N ALA A 59 8.20 4.17 -7.92
CA ALA A 59 7.71 3.26 -6.89
C ALA A 59 6.17 3.33 -6.76
N ASP A 60 5.58 4.53 -6.75
CA ASP A 60 4.13 4.71 -6.67
C ASP A 60 3.41 4.14 -7.90
N MET A 61 3.96 4.32 -9.11
CA MET A 61 3.46 3.67 -10.33
C MET A 61 3.46 2.14 -10.20
N ILE A 62 4.55 1.54 -9.72
CA ILE A 62 4.66 0.09 -9.51
C ILE A 62 3.64 -0.37 -8.48
N VAL A 63 3.53 0.29 -7.33
CA VAL A 63 2.57 -0.10 -6.28
C VAL A 63 1.13 0.04 -6.76
N MET A 64 0.79 1.11 -7.50
CA MET A 64 -0.53 1.27 -8.12
C MET A 64 -0.81 0.19 -9.18
N ALA A 65 0.20 -0.21 -9.95
CA ALA A 65 0.08 -1.31 -10.91
C ALA A 65 -0.16 -2.65 -10.19
N LEU A 66 0.61 -2.95 -9.14
CA LEU A 66 0.43 -4.14 -8.29
C LEU A 66 -0.95 -4.14 -7.62
N ARG A 67 -1.43 -2.98 -7.15
CA ARG A 67 -2.78 -2.83 -6.60
C ARG A 67 -3.82 -3.26 -7.62
N LYS A 68 -3.70 -2.77 -8.84
CA LYS A 68 -4.62 -3.17 -9.92
C LYS A 68 -4.47 -4.64 -10.26
N LEU A 69 -3.25 -5.18 -10.30
CA LEU A 69 -2.98 -6.56 -10.71
C LEU A 69 -3.52 -7.57 -9.68
N PHE A 70 -3.28 -7.33 -8.39
CA PHE A 70 -3.69 -8.23 -7.31
C PHE A 70 -5.14 -8.01 -6.83
N LEU A 71 -5.63 -6.77 -6.79
CA LEU A 71 -7.00 -6.51 -6.34
C LEU A 71 -8.04 -6.56 -7.47
N SER A 72 -7.65 -6.45 -8.75
CA SER A 72 -8.60 -6.63 -9.84
C SER A 72 -8.85 -8.11 -10.11
N ASP A 73 -10.07 -8.44 -10.54
CA ASP A 73 -10.45 -9.78 -11.00
C ASP A 73 -9.70 -10.23 -12.28
N LEU A 74 -8.84 -9.38 -12.86
CA LEU A 74 -8.14 -9.69 -14.11
C LEU A 74 -7.18 -10.88 -14.01
N CYS A 75 -6.46 -11.07 -12.90
CA CYS A 75 -5.37 -12.06 -12.85
C CYS A 75 -5.72 -13.33 -12.07
N ILE A 76 -6.69 -13.30 -11.15
CA ILE A 76 -6.98 -14.44 -10.25
C ILE A 76 -8.49 -14.59 -10.04
N ARG A 77 -9.20 -15.00 -11.09
CA ARG A 77 -10.66 -15.15 -11.15
C ARG A 77 -11.27 -16.10 -10.09
N ASN A 78 -10.46 -16.90 -9.40
CA ASN A 78 -10.91 -17.94 -8.46
C ASN A 78 -10.40 -17.82 -7.00
N MET A 79 -9.65 -16.77 -6.62
CA MET A 79 -9.27 -16.59 -5.20
C MET A 79 -10.27 -15.73 -4.44
N LYS A 80 -10.50 -16.10 -3.17
CA LYS A 80 -11.25 -15.30 -2.18
C LYS A 80 -10.68 -13.88 -2.05
N PRO A 81 -11.48 -12.86 -1.66
CA PRO A 81 -11.03 -11.48 -1.56
C PRO A 81 -9.87 -11.26 -0.58
N SER A 82 -9.84 -12.00 0.53
CA SER A 82 -8.84 -11.79 1.60
C SER A 82 -7.38 -12.09 1.23
N PRO A 83 -7.04 -13.24 0.62
CA PRO A 83 -5.64 -13.50 0.25
C PRO A 83 -5.10 -12.51 -0.80
N ARG A 84 -5.95 -11.93 -1.64
CA ARG A 84 -5.53 -10.92 -2.63
C ARG A 84 -4.99 -9.65 -1.98
N VAL A 85 -5.61 -9.22 -0.88
CA VAL A 85 -5.16 -8.05 -0.12
C VAL A 85 -3.83 -8.33 0.58
N ILE A 86 -3.66 -9.51 1.17
CA ILE A 86 -2.39 -9.92 1.79
C ILE A 86 -1.27 -9.95 0.74
N LEU A 87 -1.52 -10.55 -0.42
CA LEU A 87 -0.54 -10.65 -1.50
C LEU A 87 -0.13 -9.26 -2.03
N PHE A 88 -1.12 -8.36 -2.19
CA PHE A 88 -0.84 -6.96 -2.52
C PHE A 88 0.06 -6.29 -1.48
N LEU A 89 -0.28 -6.41 -0.19
CA LEU A 89 0.51 -5.81 0.90
C LEU A 89 1.94 -6.34 0.94
N VAL A 90 2.13 -7.66 0.77
CA VAL A 90 3.48 -8.25 0.71
C VAL A 90 4.25 -7.73 -0.50
N SER A 91 3.62 -7.67 -1.67
CA SER A 91 4.27 -7.20 -2.90
C SER A 91 4.64 -5.71 -2.87
N SER A 92 3.79 -4.86 -2.29
CA SER A 92 4.06 -3.43 -2.15
C SER A 92 5.18 -3.18 -1.14
N LEU A 93 5.23 -3.97 -0.06
CA LEU A 93 6.33 -3.92 0.91
C LEU A 93 7.66 -4.34 0.31
N LEU A 94 7.70 -5.44 -0.44
CA LEU A 94 8.90 -5.87 -1.16
C LEU A 94 9.39 -4.79 -2.13
N THR A 95 8.46 -4.13 -2.83
CA THR A 95 8.77 -3.00 -3.71
C THR A 95 9.42 -1.88 -2.90
N MET A 96 8.80 -1.44 -1.81
CA MET A 96 9.34 -0.36 -0.97
C MET A 96 10.70 -0.74 -0.36
N THR A 97 10.87 -1.95 0.15
CA THR A 97 12.15 -2.44 0.68
C THR A 97 13.25 -2.41 -0.39
N CYS A 98 12.94 -2.81 -1.62
CA CYS A 98 13.90 -2.76 -2.73
C CYS A 98 14.36 -1.31 -3.00
N PHE A 99 13.42 -0.36 -3.08
CA PHE A 99 13.75 1.06 -3.27
C PHE A 99 14.55 1.63 -2.08
N ILE A 100 14.23 1.24 -0.84
CA ILE A 100 14.99 1.69 0.33
C ILE A 100 16.45 1.21 0.25
N LEU A 101 16.68 -0.04 -0.14
CA LEU A 101 18.03 -0.63 -0.22
C LEU A 101 18.84 -0.06 -1.39
N VAL A 102 18.23 0.10 -2.57
CA VAL A 102 18.91 0.55 -3.78
C VAL A 102 19.13 2.07 -3.77
N CYS A 103 18.15 2.82 -3.27
CA CYS A 103 18.16 4.28 -3.35
C CYS A 103 18.53 4.97 -2.02
N GLY A 104 18.76 4.21 -0.94
CA GLY A 104 19.20 4.77 0.35
C GLY A 104 18.19 5.74 0.96
N TRP A 105 16.89 5.49 0.76
CA TRP A 105 15.82 6.39 1.23
C TRP A 105 15.76 6.51 2.75
N PHE A 106 16.21 5.49 3.48
CA PHE A 106 16.29 5.48 4.94
C PHE A 106 17.67 5.00 5.40
N PRO A 107 18.12 5.40 6.60
CA PRO A 107 19.34 4.86 7.17
C PRO A 107 19.12 3.37 7.46
N THR A 108 20.18 2.56 7.46
CA THR A 108 20.10 1.11 7.73
C THR A 108 19.47 0.79 9.10
N CYS A 109 19.59 1.69 10.09
CA CYS A 109 18.89 1.59 11.37
C CYS A 109 17.36 1.78 11.24
N GLY A 110 16.90 2.53 10.25
CA GLY A 110 15.47 2.72 9.95
C GLY A 110 14.81 1.46 9.39
N LEU A 111 15.56 0.59 8.69
CA LEU A 111 15.06 -0.71 8.21
C LEU A 111 14.69 -1.65 9.36
N LEU A 112 15.41 -1.56 10.49
CA LEU A 112 15.11 -2.32 11.70
C LEU A 112 13.75 -1.98 12.31
N VAL A 113 13.22 -0.77 12.05
CA VAL A 113 11.88 -0.36 12.49
C VAL A 113 10.86 -0.60 11.37
N PHE A 114 11.24 -0.37 10.12
CA PHE A 114 10.36 -0.52 8.97
C PHE A 114 9.90 -1.96 8.75
N ILE A 115 10.80 -2.95 8.85
CA ILE A 115 10.48 -4.36 8.60
C ILE A 115 9.50 -4.92 9.66
N PRO A 116 9.71 -4.74 10.98
CA PRO A 116 8.75 -5.21 11.98
C PRO A 116 7.40 -4.48 11.91
N CYS A 117 7.40 -3.16 11.69
CA CYS A 117 6.15 -2.39 11.56
C CYS A 117 5.33 -2.83 10.34
N SER A 118 6.00 -3.07 9.21
CA SER A 118 5.33 -3.53 7.99
C SER A 118 4.78 -4.96 8.14
N VAL A 119 5.53 -5.86 8.76
CA VAL A 119 5.05 -7.22 9.10
C VAL A 119 3.84 -7.16 10.04
N CYS A 120 3.89 -6.31 11.08
CA CYS A 120 2.76 -6.10 11.99
C CYS A 120 1.52 -5.57 11.24
N ALA A 121 1.71 -4.61 10.33
CA ALA A 121 0.62 -4.08 9.51
C ALA A 121 -0.01 -5.16 8.61
N ILE A 122 0.78 -6.05 8.02
CA ILE A 122 0.25 -7.20 7.25
C ILE A 122 -0.58 -8.10 8.17
N ILE A 123 -0.06 -8.48 9.34
CA ILE A 123 -0.74 -9.38 10.28
C ILE A 123 -2.06 -8.77 10.74
N LEU A 124 -2.07 -7.49 11.12
CA LEU A 124 -3.28 -6.77 11.53
C LEU A 124 -4.33 -6.73 10.41
N ASN A 125 -3.92 -6.44 9.17
CA ASN A 125 -4.83 -6.43 8.03
C ASN A 125 -5.35 -7.84 7.72
N ALA A 126 -4.50 -8.86 7.77
CA ALA A 126 -4.90 -10.25 7.61
C ALA A 126 -5.94 -10.65 8.67
N MET A 127 -5.68 -10.34 9.95
CA MET A 127 -6.63 -10.60 11.03
C MET A 127 -7.98 -9.89 10.84
N ARG A 128 -7.97 -8.61 10.41
CA ARG A 128 -9.20 -7.85 10.12
C ARG A 128 -10.00 -8.50 9.00
N LEU A 129 -9.33 -8.95 7.95
CA LEU A 129 -9.95 -9.63 6.82
C LEU A 129 -10.55 -10.97 7.22
N PHE A 130 -9.80 -11.81 7.94
CA PHE A 130 -10.32 -13.09 8.43
C PHE A 130 -11.53 -12.93 9.36
N ARG A 131 -11.52 -11.90 10.24
CA ARG A 131 -12.68 -11.59 11.08
C ARG A 131 -13.89 -11.15 10.25
N SER A 132 -13.68 -10.30 9.24
CA SER A 132 -14.75 -9.85 8.35
C SER A 132 -15.33 -11.02 7.54
N GLU A 133 -14.49 -11.92 7.03
CA GLU A 133 -14.97 -13.12 6.33
C GLU A 133 -15.75 -14.05 7.26
N ALA A 134 -15.28 -14.27 8.48
CA ALA A 134 -15.99 -15.11 9.47
C ALA A 134 -17.37 -14.52 9.82
N ALA A 135 -17.46 -13.20 10.00
CA ALA A 135 -18.71 -12.51 10.27
C ALA A 135 -19.68 -12.59 9.08
N ASN A 136 -19.18 -12.36 7.86
CA ASN A 136 -19.98 -12.42 6.64
C ASN A 136 -20.48 -13.84 6.35
N ASN A 137 -19.65 -14.86 6.55
CA ASN A 137 -20.05 -16.26 6.34
C ASN A 137 -21.18 -16.68 7.30
N LYS A 138 -21.12 -16.24 8.57
CA LYS A 138 -22.19 -16.49 9.55
C LYS A 138 -23.49 -15.81 9.13
N ALA A 139 -23.44 -14.53 8.77
CA ALA A 139 -24.61 -13.77 8.32
C ALA A 139 -25.26 -14.40 7.06
N LEU A 140 -24.44 -14.90 6.12
CA LEU A 140 -24.93 -15.57 4.91
C LEU A 140 -25.59 -16.93 5.22
N ALA A 141 -25.00 -17.69 6.15
CA ALA A 141 -25.55 -18.96 6.60
C ALA A 141 -26.93 -18.77 7.27
N ASP A 142 -27.05 -17.76 8.13
CA ASP A 142 -28.30 -17.41 8.82
C ASP A 142 -29.40 -16.95 7.82
N ALA A 143 -29.01 -16.20 6.79
CA ALA A 143 -29.93 -15.80 5.72
C ALA A 143 -30.42 -17.00 4.89
N LEU A 144 -29.53 -17.96 4.60
CA LEU A 144 -29.86 -19.18 3.85
C LEU A 144 -30.79 -20.12 4.63
N THR A 145 -30.57 -20.30 5.93
CA THR A 145 -31.48 -21.11 6.76
C THR A 145 -32.86 -20.48 6.84
N LYS A 146 -32.94 -19.16 7.03
CA LYS A 146 -34.22 -18.44 7.03
C LYS A 146 -34.96 -18.56 5.70
N TYR A 147 -34.25 -18.43 4.57
CA TYR A 147 -34.85 -18.60 3.24
C TYR A 147 -35.41 -20.01 3.03
N LYS A 148 -34.65 -21.04 3.42
CA LYS A 148 -35.09 -22.45 3.31
C LYS A 148 -36.30 -22.76 4.18
N SER A 149 -36.39 -22.22 5.40
CA SER A 149 -37.57 -22.44 6.25
C SER A 149 -38.82 -21.77 5.71
N ASP A 150 -38.69 -20.62 5.04
CA ASP A 150 -39.80 -19.85 4.46
C ASP A 150 -40.34 -20.45 3.15
N HIS A 151 -39.53 -21.26 2.46
CA HIS A 151 -39.89 -21.91 1.18
C HIS A 151 -40.12 -23.44 1.33
N ALA A 152 -40.09 -23.99 2.55
CA ALA A 152 -40.35 -25.41 2.82
C ALA A 152 -41.75 -25.67 3.41
N SER A 153 -42.62 -24.65 3.47
CA SER A 153 -44.05 -24.71 3.80
C SER A 153 -44.91 -24.56 2.55
#